data_AF-A0A661C9E4-F1
#
_entry.id   AF-A0A661C9E4-F1
#
_cell.length_a   1.000
_cell.length_b   1.000
_cell.length_c   1.000
_cell.angle_alpha   90.00
_cell.angle_beta   90.00
_cell.angle_gamma   90.00
#
_symmetry.space_group_name_H-M   'P 1'
#
loop_
_entity.id
_entity.type
_entity.pdbx_description
1 polymer ?
#
loop_
_entity_poly.entity_id
_entity_poly.type
_entity_poly.pdbx_seq_one_letter_code
_entity_poly.pdbx_strand_id
1 'polypeptide(L)'
;MNDEIVEDALDDAITTEPDISDEADEKPEKMVPQSKVNALIGQAKKNAAEKARQQVMNEIEQQKAQVFEQAQAQEQMQQAQAAQSAQTAQPAQAAQAPQPTEQEMYESIRQRLMADAEAQRAEQEQQQYTAQATEVARTYMEKMGKGNDKFEDFESVMSGFNPSEFKEIVWLASDLDDTASVMYELAKNPEKLAIMSTLAQKSPEYAKKQLGELQTSIQSNQQALEQAQQSGVQEPLSRIKPSSASGADGQARTVRDFKSMFKG
;
A
#
# COMPACT_ATOMS: atom_id res chain seq x y z
N MET A 1 -60.15 -23.59 3.31
CA MET A 1 -59.86 -24.78 4.14
C MET A 1 -58.37 -24.72 4.46
N ASN A 2 -57.89 -24.15 5.55
CA ASN A 2 -58.50 -23.80 6.83
C ASN A 2 -57.94 -22.45 7.34
N ASP A 3 -58.85 -21.59 7.80
CA ASP A 3 -58.63 -20.61 8.88
C ASP A 3 -58.27 -21.36 10.18
N GLU A 4 -57.62 -20.71 11.15
CA GLU A 4 -58.06 -20.61 12.57
C GLU A 4 -56.94 -20.07 13.49
N ILE A 5 -57.05 -18.76 13.75
CA ILE A 5 -56.89 -17.99 15.00
C ILE A 5 -56.51 -18.79 16.27
N VAL A 6 -55.48 -18.33 17.01
CA VAL A 6 -55.53 -18.20 18.48
C VAL A 6 -54.74 -16.96 18.93
N GLU A 7 -55.50 -15.94 19.35
CA GLU A 7 -55.13 -14.89 20.31
C GLU A 7 -55.29 -15.45 21.74
N ASP A 8 -54.38 -15.13 22.66
CA ASP A 8 -54.58 -14.83 24.10
C ASP A 8 -53.18 -14.77 24.75
N ALA A 9 -52.64 -13.65 25.22
CA ALA A 9 -53.04 -12.72 26.28
C ALA A 9 -52.60 -13.15 27.70
N LEU A 10 -52.26 -12.11 28.49
CA LEU A 10 -51.94 -12.04 29.92
C LEU A 10 -50.45 -12.11 30.26
N ASP A 11 -49.82 -10.96 30.50
CA ASP A 11 -49.87 -10.13 31.72
C ASP A 11 -48.93 -10.67 32.80
N ASP A 12 -47.80 -9.98 33.00
CA ASP A 12 -47.41 -9.64 34.36
C ASP A 12 -46.65 -8.31 34.40
N ALA A 13 -47.18 -7.41 35.21
CA ALA A 13 -46.76 -6.04 35.38
C ALA A 13 -45.78 -5.94 36.54
N ILE A 14 -44.60 -5.36 36.34
CA ILE A 14 -43.87 -4.68 37.42
C ILE A 14 -43.35 -3.33 36.93
N THR A 15 -44.13 -2.34 37.34
CA THR A 15 -43.83 -0.92 37.51
C THR A 15 -42.67 -0.74 38.49
N THR A 16 -41.60 -0.03 38.12
CA THR A 16 -40.82 0.80 39.04
C THR A 16 -40.09 1.87 38.24
N GLU A 17 -40.65 3.08 38.26
CA GLU A 17 -39.94 4.31 37.93
C GLU A 17 -38.83 4.55 38.96
N PRO A 18 -37.72 5.18 38.54
CA PRO A 18 -37.30 6.35 39.30
C PRO A 18 -37.27 7.61 38.46
N ASP A 19 -37.97 8.58 39.03
CA ASP A 19 -38.16 9.97 38.66
C ASP A 19 -36.88 10.80 38.91
N ILE A 20 -36.52 11.59 37.90
CA ILE A 20 -35.84 12.90 37.89
C ILE A 20 -34.49 13.07 38.62
N SER A 21 -33.46 13.37 37.80
CA SER A 21 -32.56 14.49 38.06
C SER A 21 -32.20 15.14 36.72
N ASP A 22 -32.96 16.18 36.41
CA ASP A 22 -32.83 17.09 35.29
C ASP A 22 -31.62 18.02 35.56
N GLU A 23 -30.41 17.59 35.16
CA GLU A 23 -29.26 18.48 35.06
C GLU A 23 -29.15 18.98 33.61
N ALA A 24 -29.77 20.14 33.41
CA ALA A 24 -29.58 20.99 32.24
C ALA A 24 -28.12 21.46 32.17
N ASP A 25 -27.27 20.61 31.62
CA ASP A 25 -25.89 20.93 31.28
C ASP A 25 -25.90 21.66 29.93
N GLU A 26 -26.03 23.00 29.99
CA GLU A 26 -25.82 23.93 28.88
C GLU A 26 -24.38 23.75 28.35
N LYS A 27 -24.19 22.75 27.47
CA LYS A 27 -22.95 22.62 26.71
C LYS A 27 -22.90 23.78 25.71
N PRO A 28 -21.87 24.65 25.78
CA PRO A 28 -21.75 25.77 24.88
C PRO A 28 -21.74 25.26 23.45
N GLU A 29 -22.63 25.82 22.63
CA GLU A 29 -22.79 25.53 21.21
C GLU A 29 -21.42 25.40 20.54
N LYS A 30 -21.02 24.17 20.21
CA LYS A 30 -19.90 23.94 19.30
C LYS A 30 -20.31 24.56 17.97
N MET A 31 -19.80 25.76 17.73
CA MET A 31 -19.89 26.47 16.46
C MET A 31 -19.56 25.48 15.34
N VAL A 32 -20.50 25.37 14.39
CA VAL A 32 -20.50 24.51 13.20
C VAL A 32 -21.08 23.08 13.44
N PRO A 33 -22.27 22.77 12.89
CA PRO A 33 -22.86 21.43 12.99
C PRO A 33 -21.96 20.38 12.33
N GLN A 34 -21.87 19.20 12.93
CA GLN A 34 -20.98 18.12 12.50
C GLN A 34 -21.23 17.67 11.04
N SER A 35 -22.47 17.79 10.56
CA SER A 35 -22.82 17.57 9.15
C SER A 35 -22.08 18.52 8.20
N LYS A 36 -21.89 19.77 8.61
CA LYS A 36 -21.16 20.78 7.84
C LYS A 36 -19.65 20.54 7.88
N VAL A 37 -19.12 19.98 8.97
CA VAL A 37 -17.71 19.54 9.05
C VAL A 37 -17.46 18.35 8.12
N ASN A 38 -18.33 17.34 8.15
CA ASN A 38 -18.22 16.16 7.26
C ASN A 38 -18.33 16.56 5.77
N ALA A 39 -19.22 17.50 5.44
CA ALA A 39 -19.32 18.04 4.09
C ALA A 39 -18.04 18.79 3.66
N LEU A 40 -17.44 19.57 4.57
CA LEU A 40 -16.18 20.30 4.32
C LEU A 40 -15.00 19.33 4.09
N ILE A 41 -14.90 18.28 4.91
CA ILE A 41 -13.86 17.26 4.76
C ILE A 41 -14.05 16.48 3.45
N GLY A 42 -15.29 16.12 3.10
CA GLY A 42 -15.60 15.45 1.84
C GLY A 42 -15.26 16.32 0.62
N GLN A 43 -15.56 17.61 0.67
CA GLN A 43 -15.21 18.57 -0.39
C GLN A 43 -13.70 18.79 -0.49
N ALA A 44 -13.00 18.86 0.64
CA ALA A 44 -11.55 18.96 0.68
C ALA A 44 -10.87 17.69 0.10
N LYS A 45 -11.33 16.48 0.45
CA LYS A 45 -10.83 15.22 -0.13
C LYS A 45 -11.06 15.15 -1.64
N LYS A 46 -12.23 15.55 -2.14
CA LYS A 46 -12.50 15.63 -3.59
C LYS A 46 -11.56 16.60 -4.30
N ASN A 47 -11.40 17.81 -3.77
CA ASN A 47 -10.51 18.82 -4.36
C ASN A 47 -9.04 18.36 -4.36
N ALA A 48 -8.59 17.68 -3.29
CA ALA A 48 -7.22 17.14 -3.23
C ALA A 48 -7.01 16.02 -4.27
N ALA A 49 -7.96 15.10 -4.41
CA ALA A 49 -7.89 14.02 -5.39
C ALA A 49 -7.91 14.55 -6.85
N GLU A 50 -8.72 15.58 -7.13
CA GLU A 50 -8.77 16.22 -8.44
C GLU A 50 -7.47 16.95 -8.77
N LYS A 51 -6.90 17.68 -7.80
CA LYS A 51 -5.61 18.36 -7.96
C LYS A 51 -4.46 17.38 -8.17
N ALA A 52 -4.46 16.25 -7.47
CA ALA A 52 -3.48 15.18 -7.68
C ALA A 52 -3.58 14.58 -9.08
N ARG A 53 -4.80 14.33 -9.58
CA ARG A 53 -5.01 13.87 -10.97
C ARG A 53 -4.51 14.88 -12.00
N GLN A 54 -4.78 16.18 -11.80
CA GLN A 54 -4.26 17.23 -12.69
C GLN A 54 -2.73 17.29 -12.69
N GLN A 55 -2.09 17.15 -11.52
CA GLN A 55 -0.63 17.17 -11.43
C GLN A 55 0.00 15.99 -12.18
N VAL A 56 -0.54 14.78 -11.98
CA VAL A 56 -0.07 13.58 -12.71
C VAL A 56 -0.27 13.74 -14.22
N MET A 57 -1.40 14.30 -14.65
CA MET A 57 -1.67 14.52 -16.08
C MET A 57 -0.71 15.53 -16.70
N ASN A 58 -0.43 16.64 -16.00
CA ASN A 58 0.56 17.63 -16.44
C ASN A 58 1.98 17.07 -16.48
N GLU A 59 2.35 16.21 -15.52
CA GLU A 59 3.67 15.59 -15.48
C GLU A 59 3.86 14.60 -16.64
N ILE A 60 2.83 13.81 -16.96
CA ILE A 60 2.80 12.93 -18.13
C ILE A 60 2.90 13.75 -19.43
N GLU A 61 2.18 14.86 -19.53
CA GLU A 61 2.22 15.72 -20.71
C GLU A 61 3.59 16.40 -20.89
N GLN A 62 4.23 16.85 -19.79
CA GLN A 62 5.61 17.33 -19.83
C GLN A 62 6.60 16.26 -20.25
N GLN A 63 6.47 15.03 -19.71
CA GLN A 63 7.35 13.93 -20.10
C GLN A 63 7.20 13.60 -21.58
N LYS A 64 5.96 13.60 -22.09
CA LYS A 64 5.67 13.33 -23.50
C LYS A 64 6.22 14.42 -24.42
N ALA A 65 6.13 15.69 -24.02
CA ALA A 65 6.73 16.80 -24.76
C ALA A 65 8.26 16.68 -24.81
N GLN A 66 8.91 16.29 -23.69
CA GLN A 66 10.36 16.14 -23.62
C GLN A 66 10.88 15.01 -24.51
N VAL A 67 10.16 13.87 -24.54
CA VAL A 67 10.48 12.74 -25.44
C VAL A 67 10.29 13.13 -26.91
N PHE A 68 9.23 13.87 -27.23
CA PHE A 68 8.97 14.33 -28.59
C PHE A 68 10.05 15.30 -29.10
N GLU A 69 10.50 16.22 -28.24
CA GLU A 69 11.59 17.15 -28.56
C GLU A 69 12.92 16.42 -28.75
N GLN A 70 13.20 15.40 -27.92
CA GLN A 70 14.40 14.57 -28.07
C GLN A 70 14.39 13.75 -29.35
N ALA A 71 13.24 13.19 -29.74
CA ALA A 71 13.07 12.45 -30.99
C ALA A 71 13.30 13.37 -32.21
N GLN A 72 12.74 14.59 -32.18
CA GLN A 72 12.90 15.55 -33.27
C GLN A 72 14.35 16.05 -33.41
N ALA A 73 15.06 16.23 -32.29
CA ALA A 73 16.48 16.59 -32.30
C ALA A 73 17.37 15.49 -32.90
N GLN A 74 17.03 14.22 -32.65
CA GLN A 74 17.77 13.08 -33.19
C GLN A 74 17.61 12.97 -34.71
N GLU A 75 16.41 13.27 -35.24
CA GLU A 75 16.12 13.28 -36.68
C GLU A 75 16.90 14.41 -37.40
N GLN A 76 17.04 15.58 -36.77
CA GLN A 76 17.84 16.69 -37.31
C GLN A 76 19.35 16.40 -37.32
N MET A 77 19.87 15.74 -36.28
CA MET A 77 21.29 15.40 -36.20
C MET A 77 21.69 14.39 -37.28
N GLN A 78 20.82 13.43 -37.59
CA GLN A 78 21.06 12.44 -38.64
C GLN A 78 21.04 13.07 -40.04
N GLN A 79 20.22 14.09 -40.26
CA GLN A 79 20.19 14.83 -41.53
C GLN A 79 21.41 15.75 -41.71
N ALA A 80 21.93 16.35 -40.63
CA ALA A 80 23.14 17.18 -40.67
C ALA A 80 24.41 16.36 -40.94
N GLN A 81 24.49 15.13 -40.44
CA GLN A 81 25.64 14.25 -40.65
C GLN A 81 25.72 13.73 -42.09
N ALA A 82 24.58 13.57 -42.77
CA ALA A 82 24.52 13.22 -44.20
C ALA A 82 24.96 14.37 -45.12
N ALA A 83 24.84 15.63 -44.69
CA ALA A 83 25.26 16.79 -45.48
C ALA A 83 26.76 17.09 -45.40
N GLN A 84 27.45 16.70 -44.31
CA GLN A 84 28.86 17.02 -44.09
C GLN A 84 29.84 16.10 -44.84
N SER A 85 29.43 14.90 -45.25
CA SER A 85 30.25 14.00 -46.08
C SER A 85 30.33 14.41 -47.55
N ALA A 86 29.59 15.42 -47.99
CA ALA A 86 29.58 15.88 -49.40
C ALA A 86 30.55 17.04 -49.71
N GLN A 87 31.26 17.61 -48.73
CA GLN A 87 31.92 18.92 -48.91
C GLN A 87 33.45 18.95 -48.93
N THR A 88 34.14 17.80 -48.94
CA THR A 88 35.62 17.75 -49.02
C THR A 88 36.19 17.40 -50.40
N ALA A 89 35.38 17.41 -51.47
CA ALA A 89 35.88 17.18 -52.83
C ALA A 89 36.17 18.52 -53.55
N GLN A 90 37.45 18.72 -53.89
CA GLN A 90 37.95 19.83 -54.72
C GLN A 90 37.29 19.88 -56.11
N PRO A 91 37.19 21.06 -56.75
CA PRO A 91 36.52 21.24 -58.02
C PRO A 91 37.46 20.96 -59.20
N ALA A 92 37.32 19.81 -59.84
CA ALA A 92 37.74 19.62 -61.23
C ALA A 92 36.88 18.55 -61.89
N GLN A 93 36.24 18.95 -63.00
CA GLN A 93 35.48 18.14 -63.96
C GLN A 93 34.04 17.78 -63.56
N ALA A 94 33.12 18.44 -64.27
CA ALA A 94 31.73 18.08 -64.39
C ALA A 94 31.57 16.62 -64.84
N ALA A 95 31.16 15.76 -63.92
CA ALA A 95 30.63 14.44 -64.23
C ALA A 95 29.52 14.15 -63.21
N GLN A 96 28.31 14.03 -63.75
CA GLN A 96 27.12 13.35 -63.20
C GLN A 96 27.16 13.04 -61.70
N ALA A 97 26.39 13.80 -60.92
CA ALA A 97 26.05 13.44 -59.56
C ALA A 97 25.57 11.97 -59.54
N PRO A 98 26.17 11.09 -58.71
CA PRO A 98 25.67 9.73 -58.58
C PRO A 98 24.24 9.82 -58.06
N GLN A 99 23.29 9.34 -58.86
CA GLN A 99 21.96 9.02 -58.37
C GLN A 99 22.15 8.02 -57.22
N PRO A 100 21.49 8.22 -56.06
CA PRO A 100 21.54 7.25 -54.98
C PRO A 100 21.19 5.89 -55.58
N THR A 101 22.05 4.91 -55.37
CA THR A 101 21.84 3.59 -55.94
C THR A 101 20.59 3.00 -55.29
N GLU A 102 19.76 2.25 -56.03
CA GLU A 102 18.55 1.64 -55.47
C GLU A 102 18.83 0.89 -54.17
N GLN A 103 20.02 0.28 -54.04
CA GLN A 103 20.48 -0.37 -52.81
C GLN A 103 20.53 0.54 -51.58
N GLU A 104 21.05 1.76 -51.68
CA GLU A 104 21.11 2.71 -50.55
C GLU A 104 19.71 3.14 -50.11
N MET A 105 18.78 3.29 -51.07
CA MET A 105 17.38 3.58 -50.76
C MET A 105 16.72 2.41 -50.02
N TYR A 106 16.92 1.18 -50.49
CA TYR A 106 16.40 -0.03 -49.84
C TYR A 106 16.95 -0.20 -48.41
N GLU A 107 18.23 0.06 -48.18
CA GLU A 107 18.83 -0.01 -46.86
C GLU A 107 18.25 1.04 -45.91
N SER A 108 18.08 2.28 -46.37
CA SER A 108 17.48 3.36 -45.56
C SER A 108 16.02 3.06 -45.17
N ILE A 109 15.22 2.52 -46.10
CA ILE A 109 13.83 2.13 -45.84
C ILE A 109 13.78 0.98 -44.84
N ARG A 110 14.65 -0.02 -45.00
CA ARG A 110 14.73 -1.16 -44.08
C ARG A 110 15.12 -0.73 -42.68
N GLN A 111 16.06 0.20 -42.56
CA GLN A 111 16.52 0.72 -41.27
C GLN A 111 15.43 1.53 -40.55
N ARG A 112 14.69 2.36 -41.30
CA ARG A 112 13.52 3.08 -40.77
C ARG A 112 12.41 2.13 -40.33
N LEU A 113 12.10 1.11 -41.13
CA LEU A 113 11.10 0.11 -40.77
C LEU A 113 11.47 -0.67 -39.50
N MET A 114 12.76 -0.99 -39.31
CA MET A 114 13.24 -1.62 -38.08
C MET A 114 13.10 -0.69 -36.87
N ALA A 115 13.48 0.58 -37.00
CA ALA A 115 13.35 1.57 -35.94
C ALA A 115 11.88 1.79 -35.54
N ASP A 116 10.98 1.89 -36.52
CA ASP A 116 9.54 2.04 -36.28
C ASP A 116 8.95 0.81 -35.58
N ALA A 117 9.38 -0.40 -35.96
CA ALA A 117 8.92 -1.63 -35.32
C ALA A 117 9.40 -1.76 -33.87
N GLU A 118 10.65 -1.35 -33.58
CA GLU A 118 11.19 -1.33 -32.22
C GLU A 118 10.49 -0.29 -31.35
N ALA A 119 10.25 0.92 -31.88
CA ALA A 119 9.50 1.97 -31.20
C ALA A 119 8.07 1.53 -30.87
N GLN A 120 7.38 0.92 -31.84
CA GLN A 120 6.02 0.41 -31.63
C GLN A 120 5.98 -0.71 -30.59
N ARG A 121 6.99 -1.59 -30.55
CA ARG A 121 7.09 -2.63 -29.54
C ARG A 121 7.34 -2.05 -28.15
N ALA A 122 8.26 -1.10 -28.03
CA ALA A 122 8.53 -0.41 -26.77
C ALA A 122 7.30 0.34 -26.25
N GLU A 123 6.54 0.98 -27.13
CA GLU A 123 5.29 1.66 -26.78
C GLU A 123 4.24 0.65 -26.26
N GLN A 124 4.07 -0.49 -26.93
CA GLN A 124 3.15 -1.53 -26.47
C GLN A 124 3.55 -2.12 -25.12
N GLU A 125 4.84 -2.40 -24.91
CA GLU A 125 5.37 -2.91 -23.64
C GLU A 125 5.14 -1.88 -22.51
N GLN A 126 5.36 -0.59 -22.78
CA GLN A 126 5.10 0.49 -21.83
C GLN A 126 3.60 0.64 -21.50
N GLN A 127 2.73 0.56 -22.49
CA GLN A 127 1.28 0.61 -22.29
C GLN A 127 0.79 -0.56 -21.42
N GLN A 128 1.28 -1.77 -21.69
CA GLN A 128 0.95 -2.96 -20.89
C GLN A 128 1.44 -2.82 -19.45
N TYR A 129 2.68 -2.38 -19.25
CA TYR A 129 3.22 -2.12 -17.92
C TYR A 129 2.38 -1.09 -17.14
N THR A 130 2.01 0.01 -17.80
CA THR A 130 1.22 1.09 -17.19
C THR A 130 -0.18 0.63 -16.81
N ALA A 131 -0.82 -0.18 -17.67
CA ALA A 131 -2.12 -0.77 -17.38
C ALA A 131 -2.07 -1.70 -16.15
N GLN A 132 -1.05 -2.56 -16.07
CA GLN A 132 -0.84 -3.44 -14.91
C GLN A 132 -0.57 -2.63 -13.63
N ALA A 133 0.29 -1.62 -13.69
CA ALA A 133 0.58 -0.75 -12.55
C ALA A 133 -0.68 -0.02 -12.05
N THR A 134 -1.54 0.41 -12.98
CA THR A 134 -2.82 1.07 -12.65
C THR A 134 -3.77 0.11 -11.92
N GLU A 135 -3.87 -1.14 -12.39
CA GLU A 135 -4.74 -2.15 -11.78
C GLU A 135 -4.26 -2.53 -10.37
N VAL A 136 -2.95 -2.69 -10.20
CA VAL A 136 -2.32 -2.92 -8.90
C VAL A 136 -2.58 -1.75 -7.96
N ALA A 137 -2.41 -0.50 -8.43
CA ALA A 137 -2.66 0.68 -7.63
C ALA A 137 -4.14 0.77 -7.20
N ARG A 138 -5.07 0.42 -8.08
CA ARG A 138 -6.51 0.37 -7.77
C ARG A 138 -6.81 -0.67 -6.69
N THR A 139 -6.31 -1.90 -6.87
CA THR A 139 -6.47 -3.00 -5.91
C THR A 139 -5.90 -2.62 -4.55
N TYR A 140 -4.70 -2.02 -4.55
CA TYR A 140 -4.06 -1.53 -3.35
C TYR A 140 -4.92 -0.46 -2.64
N MET A 141 -5.39 0.56 -3.34
CA MET A 141 -6.24 1.62 -2.75
C MET A 141 -7.54 1.06 -2.18
N GLU A 142 -8.17 0.10 -2.87
CA GLU A 142 -9.39 -0.55 -2.39
C GLU A 142 -9.15 -1.30 -1.08
N LYS A 143 -8.08 -2.11 -1.02
CA LYS A 143 -7.73 -2.87 0.19
C LYS A 143 -7.30 -1.95 1.34
N MET A 144 -6.56 -0.88 1.05
CA MET A 144 -6.16 0.13 2.03
C MET A 144 -7.35 0.89 2.62
N GLY A 145 -8.44 1.07 1.87
CA GLY A 145 -9.66 1.70 2.35
C GLY A 145 -10.23 1.04 3.61
N LYS A 146 -10.08 -0.29 3.73
CA LYS A 146 -10.53 -1.09 4.88
C LYS A 146 -9.71 -0.87 6.16
N GLY A 147 -8.57 -0.20 6.06
CA GLY A 147 -7.69 0.03 7.22
C GLY A 147 -8.30 0.95 8.27
N ASN A 148 -9.07 1.96 7.84
CA ASN A 148 -9.75 2.88 8.77
C ASN A 148 -10.82 2.20 9.63
N ASP A 149 -11.42 1.12 9.12
CA ASP A 149 -12.40 0.34 9.88
C ASP A 149 -11.74 -0.58 10.92
N LYS A 150 -10.46 -0.94 10.69
CA LYS A 150 -9.70 -1.88 11.53
C LYS A 150 -8.85 -1.19 12.60
N PHE A 151 -8.29 -0.02 12.32
CA PHE A 151 -7.37 0.67 13.21
C PHE A 151 -7.77 2.14 13.35
N GLU A 152 -8.02 2.59 14.58
CA GLU A 152 -8.47 3.96 14.87
C GLU A 152 -7.42 5.03 14.48
N ASP A 153 -6.13 4.70 14.56
CA ASP A 153 -5.01 5.57 14.24
C ASP A 153 -4.46 5.36 12.81
N PHE A 154 -5.19 4.64 11.95
CA PHE A 154 -4.73 4.25 10.61
C PHE A 154 -4.31 5.44 9.74
N GLU A 155 -5.17 6.45 9.60
CA GLU A 155 -4.91 7.63 8.76
C GLU A 155 -3.69 8.41 9.28
N SER A 156 -3.51 8.49 10.60
CA SER A 156 -2.36 9.15 11.22
C SER A 156 -1.05 8.42 10.92
N VAL A 157 -1.03 7.10 11.14
CA VAL A 157 0.16 6.26 10.89
C VAL A 157 0.53 6.25 9.41
N MET A 158 -0.46 6.08 8.53
CA MET A 158 -0.24 5.99 7.08
C MET A 158 0.03 7.35 6.43
N SER A 159 -0.23 8.48 7.10
CA SER A 159 0.01 9.82 6.53
C SER A 159 1.47 10.07 6.15
N GLY A 160 2.42 9.44 6.86
CA GLY A 160 3.85 9.54 6.57
C GLY A 160 4.34 8.54 5.51
N PHE A 161 3.49 7.62 5.06
CA PHE A 161 3.87 6.60 4.09
C PHE A 161 3.62 7.09 2.66
N ASN A 162 4.67 7.08 1.83
CA ASN A 162 4.59 7.44 0.42
C ASN A 162 4.64 6.16 -0.47
N PRO A 163 3.51 5.71 -1.05
CA PRO A 163 3.48 4.50 -1.88
C PRO A 163 4.41 4.58 -3.10
N SER A 164 4.68 5.78 -3.62
CA SER A 164 5.54 5.98 -4.79
C SER A 164 7.02 5.73 -4.51
N GLU A 165 7.46 5.79 -3.26
CA GLU A 165 8.83 5.45 -2.85
C GLU A 165 9.03 3.94 -2.67
N PHE A 166 7.95 3.19 -2.45
CA PHE A 166 7.97 1.77 -2.14
C PHE A 166 7.14 0.95 -3.14
N LYS A 167 7.33 1.21 -4.44
CA LYS A 167 6.52 0.62 -5.53
C LYS A 167 6.52 -0.90 -5.49
N GLU A 168 7.66 -1.52 -5.23
CA GLU A 168 7.81 -2.97 -5.17
C GLU A 168 7.03 -3.56 -4.00
N ILE A 169 7.01 -2.90 -2.84
CA ILE A 169 6.22 -3.33 -1.68
C ILE A 169 4.73 -3.19 -2.00
N VAL A 170 4.31 -2.07 -2.59
CA VAL A 170 2.91 -1.84 -2.98
C VAL A 170 2.43 -2.94 -3.93
N TRP A 171 3.26 -3.28 -4.92
CA TRP A 171 2.97 -4.37 -5.86
C TRP A 171 2.80 -5.71 -5.14
N LEU A 172 3.77 -6.11 -4.31
CA LEU A 172 3.72 -7.36 -3.57
C LEU A 172 2.57 -7.41 -2.55
N ALA A 173 2.30 -6.29 -1.86
CA ALA A 173 1.26 -6.21 -0.85
C ALA A 173 -0.15 -6.20 -1.47
N SER A 174 -0.29 -5.84 -2.74
CA SER A 174 -1.57 -5.90 -3.46
C SER A 174 -2.09 -7.33 -3.64
N ASP A 175 -1.21 -8.33 -3.63
CA ASP A 175 -1.56 -9.76 -3.69
C ASP A 175 -2.05 -10.32 -2.35
N LEU A 176 -1.81 -9.62 -1.24
CA LEU A 176 -2.15 -10.07 0.11
C LEU A 176 -3.63 -9.85 0.43
N ASP A 177 -4.23 -10.74 1.22
CA ASP A 177 -5.64 -10.61 1.61
C ASP A 177 -5.85 -9.43 2.57
N ASP A 178 -4.92 -9.23 3.49
CA ASP A 178 -4.99 -8.17 4.51
C ASP A 178 -3.90 -7.10 4.33
N THR A 179 -3.86 -6.52 3.13
CA THR A 179 -2.92 -5.46 2.76
C THR A 179 -2.91 -4.31 3.79
N ALA A 180 -4.08 -3.85 4.24
CA ALA A 180 -4.18 -2.73 5.18
C ALA A 180 -3.42 -2.98 6.49
N SER A 181 -3.63 -4.15 7.12
CA SER A 181 -2.95 -4.51 8.38
C SER A 181 -1.43 -4.64 8.20
N VAL A 182 -0.99 -5.24 7.08
CA VAL A 182 0.43 -5.38 6.78
C VAL A 182 1.08 -4.01 6.57
N MET A 183 0.47 -3.14 5.76
CA MET A 183 1.01 -1.81 5.50
C MET A 183 1.02 -0.93 6.75
N TYR A 184 0.00 -1.03 7.59
CA TYR A 184 -0.05 -0.36 8.89
C TYR A 184 1.10 -0.80 9.80
N GLU A 185 1.34 -2.10 9.92
CA GLU A 185 2.46 -2.64 10.71
C GLU A 185 3.81 -2.18 10.16
N LEU A 186 3.99 -2.18 8.83
CA LEU A 186 5.23 -1.67 8.21
C LEU A 186 5.42 -0.17 8.45
N ALA A 187 4.35 0.64 8.35
CA ALA A 187 4.41 2.07 8.60
C ALA A 187 4.75 2.39 10.07
N LYS A 188 4.25 1.61 11.03
CA LYS A 188 4.64 1.74 12.45
C LYS A 188 6.07 1.32 12.74
N ASN A 189 6.64 0.46 11.90
CA ASN A 189 7.97 -0.12 12.09
C ASN A 189 8.87 0.20 10.89
N PRO A 190 9.43 1.43 10.79
CA PRO A 190 10.21 1.87 9.63
C PRO A 190 11.45 0.98 9.36
N GLU A 191 12.01 0.36 10.40
CA GLU A 191 13.10 -0.63 10.24
C GLU A 191 12.64 -1.87 9.46
N LYS A 192 11.48 -2.44 9.80
CA LYS A 192 10.90 -3.58 9.05
C LYS A 192 10.59 -3.17 7.62
N LEU A 193 10.07 -1.95 7.41
CA LEU A 193 9.81 -1.41 6.08
C LEU A 193 11.09 -1.30 5.24
N ALA A 194 12.18 -0.78 5.80
CA ALA A 194 13.46 -0.66 5.11
C ALA A 194 14.05 -2.03 4.71
N ILE A 195 13.95 -3.01 5.61
CA ILE A 195 14.36 -4.40 5.33
C ILE A 195 13.50 -4.99 4.21
N MET A 196 12.17 -4.84 4.28
CA MET A 196 11.25 -5.32 3.25
C MET A 196 11.48 -4.63 1.90
N SER A 197 11.77 -3.33 1.89
CA SER A 197 12.07 -2.57 0.67
C SER A 197 13.33 -3.12 -0.01
N THR A 198 14.39 -3.34 0.78
CA THR A 198 15.63 -3.92 0.28
C THR A 198 15.42 -5.34 -0.25
N LEU A 199 14.64 -6.16 0.46
CA LEU A 199 14.30 -7.51 0.03
C LEU A 199 13.45 -7.50 -1.23
N ALA A 200 12.47 -6.62 -1.35
CA ALA A 200 11.61 -6.54 -2.53
C ALA A 200 12.41 -6.17 -3.79
N GLN A 201 13.39 -5.28 -3.67
CA GLN A 201 14.28 -4.91 -4.77
C GLN A 201 15.27 -6.03 -5.15
N LYS A 202 15.81 -6.77 -4.17
CA LYS A 202 16.85 -7.79 -4.42
C LYS A 202 16.31 -9.20 -4.67
N SER A 203 15.19 -9.55 -4.06
CA SER A 203 14.61 -10.90 -4.05
C SER A 203 13.10 -10.82 -3.79
N PRO A 204 12.30 -10.45 -4.82
CA PRO A 204 10.87 -10.21 -4.67
C PRO A 204 10.10 -11.44 -4.15
N GLU A 205 10.47 -12.65 -4.55
CA GLU A 205 9.86 -13.90 -4.05
C GLU A 205 10.05 -14.09 -2.55
N TYR A 206 11.25 -13.78 -2.04
CA TYR A 206 11.54 -13.88 -0.61
C TYR A 206 10.81 -12.79 0.17
N ALA A 207 10.75 -11.57 -0.36
CA ALA A 207 9.96 -10.49 0.21
C ALA A 207 8.47 -10.85 0.27
N LYS A 208 7.92 -11.43 -0.81
CA LYS A 208 6.53 -11.93 -0.84
C LYS A 208 6.26 -12.94 0.27
N LYS A 209 7.16 -13.91 0.44
CA LYS A 209 7.06 -14.90 1.51
C LYS A 209 7.10 -14.24 2.91
N GLN A 210 8.03 -13.32 3.14
CA GLN A 210 8.14 -12.60 4.41
C GLN A 210 6.91 -11.74 4.71
N LEU A 211 6.34 -11.08 3.70
CA LEU A 211 5.09 -10.33 3.85
C LEU A 211 3.90 -11.26 4.17
N GLY A 212 3.85 -12.47 3.59
CA GLY A 212 2.84 -13.48 3.92
C GLY A 212 2.98 -14.02 5.35
N GLU A 213 4.21 -14.25 5.81
CA GLU A 213 4.49 -14.64 7.20
C GLU A 213 4.08 -13.52 8.17
N LEU A 214 4.37 -12.26 7.82
CA LEU A 214 3.94 -11.08 8.57
C LEU A 214 2.41 -10.98 8.64
N GLN A 215 1.70 -11.15 7.52
CA GLN A 215 0.24 -11.18 7.49
C GLN A 215 -0.31 -12.23 8.47
N THR A 216 0.22 -13.45 8.40
CA THR A 216 -0.21 -14.57 9.26
C THR A 216 0.02 -14.26 10.73
N SER A 217 1.16 -13.65 11.07
CA SER A 217 1.47 -13.24 12.44
C SER A 217 0.52 -12.17 12.96
N ILE A 218 0.19 -11.17 12.14
CA ILE A 218 -0.75 -10.10 12.51
C ILE A 218 -2.15 -10.69 12.76
N GLN A 219 -2.64 -11.53 11.85
CA GLN A 219 -3.94 -12.18 11.98
C GLN A 219 -4.03 -13.06 13.22
N SER A 220 -2.98 -13.86 13.49
CA SER A 220 -2.93 -14.71 14.68
C SER A 220 -2.96 -13.87 15.97
N ASN A 221 -2.23 -12.75 16.01
CA ASN A 221 -2.22 -11.85 17.17
C ASN A 221 -3.57 -11.14 17.36
N GLN A 222 -4.22 -10.70 16.28
CA GLN A 222 -5.55 -10.09 16.33
C GLN A 222 -6.59 -11.09 16.86
N GLN A 223 -6.61 -12.31 16.33
CA GLN A 223 -7.50 -13.37 16.82
C GLN A 223 -7.27 -13.67 18.30
N ALA A 224 -6.01 -13.73 18.75
CA ALA A 224 -5.70 -13.93 20.16
C ALA A 224 -6.23 -12.78 21.05
N LEU A 225 -6.16 -11.53 20.55
CA LEU A 225 -6.68 -10.36 21.24
C LEU A 225 -8.22 -10.38 21.33
N GLU A 226 -8.89 -10.69 20.22
CA GLU A 226 -10.35 -10.84 20.16
C GLU A 226 -10.83 -11.97 21.07
N GLN A 227 -10.16 -13.12 21.05
CA GLN A 227 -10.48 -14.25 21.93
C GLN A 227 -10.29 -13.88 23.40
N ALA A 228 -9.24 -13.11 23.75
CA ALA A 228 -9.04 -12.64 25.11
C ALA A 228 -10.17 -11.69 25.56
N GLN A 229 -10.61 -10.80 24.68
CA GLN A 229 -11.74 -9.89 24.96
C GLN A 229 -13.06 -10.65 25.10
N GLN A 230 -13.36 -11.59 24.21
CA GLN A 230 -14.59 -12.38 24.19
C GLN A 230 -14.68 -13.39 25.33
N SER A 231 -13.54 -14.02 25.68
CA SER A 231 -13.47 -14.95 26.79
C SER A 231 -13.60 -14.25 28.14
N GLY A 232 -13.79 -12.92 28.13
CA GLY A 232 -13.96 -12.08 29.31
C GLY A 232 -12.93 -12.45 30.34
N VAL A 233 -11.64 -12.33 29.98
CA VAL A 233 -10.47 -12.80 30.74
C VAL A 233 -10.86 -13.05 32.19
N GLN A 234 -11.16 -14.30 32.53
CA GLN A 234 -11.07 -14.74 33.92
C GLN A 234 -9.66 -14.33 34.31
N GLU A 235 -9.52 -13.31 35.19
CA GLU A 235 -8.25 -12.75 35.64
C GLU A 235 -7.24 -13.90 35.70
N PRO A 236 -6.12 -13.83 34.95
CA PRO A 236 -5.21 -14.95 34.79
C PRO A 236 -4.96 -15.53 36.18
N LEU A 237 -5.36 -16.79 36.44
CA LEU A 237 -5.53 -17.48 37.75
C LEU A 237 -4.54 -17.03 38.86
N SER A 238 -4.61 -15.76 39.24
CA SER A 238 -3.66 -15.06 40.10
C SER A 238 -4.06 -15.23 41.56
N ARG A 239 -5.08 -16.07 41.78
CA ARG A 239 -5.60 -16.45 43.09
C ARG A 239 -5.76 -17.96 43.24
N ILE A 240 -4.91 -18.77 42.60
CA ILE A 240 -4.41 -19.91 43.39
C ILE A 240 -3.47 -19.29 44.41
N LYS A 241 -4.06 -18.76 45.48
CA LYS A 241 -3.40 -18.52 46.75
C LYS A 241 -2.55 -19.77 46.96
N PRO A 242 -1.20 -19.69 46.97
CA PRO A 242 -0.39 -20.87 47.17
C PRO A 242 -0.95 -21.49 48.44
N SER A 243 -1.55 -22.68 48.29
CA SER A 243 -2.00 -23.44 49.43
C SER A 243 -0.78 -23.51 50.31
N SER A 244 -0.85 -22.82 51.45
CA SER A 244 0.11 -22.99 52.52
C SER A 244 -0.05 -24.44 52.93
N ALA A 245 0.67 -25.32 52.22
CA ALA A 245 1.02 -26.63 52.70
C ALA A 245 1.89 -26.36 53.92
N SER A 246 1.21 -26.15 55.04
CA SER A 246 1.77 -26.28 56.37
C SER A 246 2.44 -27.64 56.43
N GLY A 247 3.76 -27.64 56.38
CA GLY A 247 4.56 -28.84 56.64
C GLY A 247 5.62 -29.15 55.58
N ALA A 248 6.63 -28.30 55.46
CA ALA A 248 8.03 -28.69 55.25
C ALA A 248 8.89 -27.43 55.13
N ASP A 249 9.43 -26.97 56.25
CA ASP A 249 10.69 -26.22 56.41
C ASP A 249 11.24 -25.53 55.14
N GLY A 250 10.65 -24.39 54.82
CA GLY A 250 11.07 -23.48 53.75
C GLY A 250 12.37 -22.73 54.06
N GLN A 251 13.44 -23.42 54.46
CA GLN A 251 14.77 -22.86 54.31
C GLN A 251 15.15 -23.00 52.84
N ALA A 252 15.16 -21.88 52.12
CA ALA A 252 15.67 -21.79 50.76
C ALA A 252 17.12 -22.31 50.75
N ARG A 253 17.31 -23.57 50.35
CA ARG A 253 18.63 -24.19 50.24
C ARG A 253 19.43 -23.37 49.24
N THR A 254 20.48 -22.73 49.73
CA THR A 254 21.37 -21.94 48.90
C THR A 254 22.26 -22.89 48.10
N VAL A 255 22.87 -22.38 47.03
CA VAL A 255 23.86 -23.15 46.22
C VAL A 255 25.00 -23.70 47.10
N ARG A 256 25.27 -23.06 48.25
CA ARG A 256 26.24 -23.51 49.25
C ARG A 256 25.82 -24.82 49.91
N ASP A 257 24.55 -24.99 50.21
CA ASP A 257 23.98 -26.20 50.86
C ASP A 257 24.00 -27.40 49.90
N PHE A 258 23.77 -27.15 48.61
CA PHE A 258 23.92 -28.16 47.57
C PHE A 258 25.37 -28.63 47.42
N LYS A 259 26.35 -27.73 47.52
CA LYS A 259 27.77 -28.09 47.41
C LYS A 259 28.28 -28.91 48.60
N SER A 260 27.69 -28.75 49.78
CA SER A 260 28.00 -29.60 50.95
C SER A 260 27.37 -30.99 50.88
N MET A 261 26.22 -31.15 50.22
CA MET A 261 25.56 -32.47 50.11
C MET A 261 26.28 -33.44 49.15
N PHE A 262 27.00 -32.92 48.16
CA PHE A 262 27.62 -33.73 47.09
C PHE A 262 29.14 -33.85 47.20
N LYS A 263 29.76 -33.35 48.27
CA LYS A 263 31.17 -33.58 48.56
C LYS A 263 31.31 -34.81 49.46
N GLY A 264 31.31 -35.97 48.83
CA GLY A 264 31.92 -37.19 49.36
C GLY A 264 33.43 -37.18 49.13
#